data_AF-A0A3N6ZPZ1-F1
#
_entry.id   AF-A0A3N6ZPZ1-F1
#
_cell.length_a   1.000
_cell.length_b   1.000
_cell.length_c   1.000
_cell.angle_alpha   90.00
_cell.angle_beta   90.00
_cell.angle_gamma   90.00
#
_symmetry.space_group_name_H-M   'P 1'
#
loop_
_entity.id
_entity.type
_entity.pdbx_description
1 polymer ?
#
loop_
_entity_poly.entity_id
_entity_poly.type
_entity_poly.pdbx_seq_one_letter_code
_entity_poly.pdbx_strand_id
1 'polypeptide(L)'
;MEDYLEEKKQAFVGQIGFRKKLFLLLILLIAFIGPAVVLVVTIRATNNLGRTLLGQARYAERMMDSYQYAAVTFALCLLIMIPFALVLLHFCKRYIPVIRTLNDADMEALHIQNEQTFIFNKYLPTYIFHGDTVTFFKLLSALSIPIHNIKTVKRISSISRSPGQHIRIGTLSSNHTLVITGNNYEYSNLMLRLYEKNPQIIFDNSF
;
A
#
# COMPACT_ATOMS: atom_id res chain seq x y z
N MET A 1 -13.64 26.36 15.56
CA MET A 1 -13.88 25.58 14.32
C MET A 1 -12.57 25.17 13.68
N GLU A 2 -11.57 26.07 13.64
CA GLU A 2 -10.20 25.79 13.18
C GLU A 2 -9.49 24.69 13.99
N ASP A 3 -9.61 24.68 15.33
CA ASP A 3 -9.01 23.65 16.19
C ASP A 3 -9.56 22.23 15.91
N TYR A 4 -10.83 22.12 15.52
CA TYR A 4 -11.48 20.85 15.23
C TYR A 4 -11.00 20.23 13.90
N LEU A 5 -10.67 21.09 12.92
CA LEU A 5 -10.10 20.65 11.64
C LEU A 5 -8.70 20.10 11.84
N GLU A 6 -7.87 20.84 12.55
CA GLU A 6 -6.49 20.42 12.81
C GLU A 6 -6.46 19.13 13.63
N GLU A 7 -7.37 18.95 14.58
CA GLU A 7 -7.54 17.69 15.30
C GLU A 7 -7.88 16.51 14.37
N LYS A 8 -8.84 16.67 13.45
CA LYS A 8 -9.21 15.63 12.47
C LYS A 8 -8.05 15.26 11.54
N LYS A 9 -7.35 16.26 11.01
CA LYS A 9 -6.17 16.05 10.15
C LYS A 9 -5.07 15.31 10.91
N GLN A 10 -4.78 15.75 12.13
CA GLN A 10 -3.76 15.13 12.99
C GLN A 10 -4.14 13.69 13.34
N ALA A 11 -5.41 13.42 13.68
CA ALA A 11 -5.90 12.07 13.95
C ALA A 11 -5.73 11.16 12.72
N PHE A 12 -6.13 11.62 11.53
CA PHE A 12 -6.01 10.83 10.30
C PHE A 12 -4.55 10.55 9.94
N VAL A 13 -3.68 11.57 9.99
CA VAL A 13 -2.24 11.42 9.76
C VAL A 13 -1.60 10.52 10.84
N GLY A 14 -2.08 10.60 12.08
CA GLY A 14 -1.68 9.73 13.18
C GLY A 14 -1.98 8.26 12.89
N GLN A 15 -3.17 7.96 12.37
CA GLN A 15 -3.56 6.60 11.97
C GLN A 15 -2.71 6.07 10.81
N ILE A 16 -2.40 6.89 9.81
CA ILE A 16 -1.44 6.53 8.75
C ILE A 16 -0.07 6.22 9.35
N GLY A 17 0.40 7.07 10.27
CA GLY A 17 1.67 6.89 10.97
C GLY A 17 1.72 5.58 11.78
N PHE A 18 0.65 5.25 12.48
CA PHE A 18 0.51 4.00 13.24
C PHE A 18 0.54 2.78 12.31
N ARG A 19 -0.28 2.77 11.26
CA ARG A 19 -0.31 1.67 10.27
C ARG A 19 1.04 1.48 9.60
N LYS A 20 1.70 2.56 9.21
CA LYS A 20 3.07 2.52 8.67
C LYS A 20 4.05 1.83 9.63
N LYS A 21 4.02 2.18 10.92
CA LYS A 21 4.87 1.54 11.94
C LYS A 21 4.55 0.06 12.08
N LEU A 22 3.26 -0.31 12.09
CA LEU A 22 2.82 -1.70 12.17
C LEU A 22 3.31 -2.53 10.97
N PHE A 23 3.20 -2.00 9.76
CA PHE A 23 3.73 -2.67 8.55
C PHE A 23 5.25 -2.81 8.59
N LEU A 24 5.98 -1.78 9.02
CA LEU A 24 7.44 -1.86 9.18
C LEU A 24 7.85 -2.89 10.23
N LEU A 25 7.12 -2.98 11.34
CA LEU A 25 7.32 -4.02 12.35
C LEU A 25 7.10 -5.41 11.77
N LEU A 26 6.03 -5.61 11.00
CA LEU A 26 5.73 -6.89 10.35
C LEU A 26 6.86 -7.30 9.38
N ILE A 27 7.34 -6.35 8.56
CA ILE A 27 8.46 -6.57 7.64
C ILE A 27 9.71 -7.00 8.41
N LEU A 28 10.02 -6.31 9.52
CA LEU A 28 11.15 -6.65 10.38
C LEU A 28 11.00 -8.05 10.98
N LEU A 29 9.83 -8.38 11.54
CA LEU A 29 9.54 -9.69 12.13
C LEU A 29 9.76 -10.83 11.13
N ILE A 30 9.24 -10.71 9.90
CA ILE A 30 9.42 -11.73 8.87
C ILE A 30 10.90 -11.89 8.52
N ALA A 31 11.65 -10.78 8.43
CA ALA A 31 13.08 -10.81 8.12
C ALA A 31 13.91 -11.54 9.17
N PHE A 32 13.49 -11.56 10.44
CA PHE A 32 14.16 -12.30 11.52
C PHE A 32 13.63 -13.72 11.72
N ILE A 33 12.32 -13.93 11.64
CA ILE A 33 11.68 -15.23 11.90
C ILE A 33 12.10 -16.26 10.85
N GLY A 34 12.14 -15.90 9.56
CA GLY A 34 12.53 -16.82 8.49
C GLY A 34 13.90 -17.46 8.72
N PRO A 35 14.97 -16.67 8.87
CA PRO A 35 16.32 -17.17 9.16
C PRO A 35 16.42 -17.93 10.48
N ALA A 36 15.69 -17.51 11.52
CA ALA A 36 15.65 -18.23 12.79
C ALA A 36 15.06 -19.63 12.64
N VAL A 37 13.97 -19.78 11.86
CA VAL A 37 13.37 -21.09 11.56
C VAL A 37 14.36 -21.97 10.80
N VAL A 38 15.03 -21.43 9.78
CA VAL A 38 16.06 -22.17 9.03
C VAL A 38 17.16 -22.68 9.98
N LEU A 39 17.69 -21.80 10.83
CA LEU A 39 18.74 -22.15 11.79
C LEU A 39 18.30 -23.28 12.74
N VAL A 40 17.11 -23.15 13.33
CA VAL A 40 16.56 -24.17 14.25
C VAL A 40 16.39 -25.50 13.55
N VAL A 41 15.86 -25.50 12.32
CA VAL A 41 15.66 -26.72 11.53
C VAL A 41 16.98 -27.40 11.19
N THR A 42 17.98 -26.66 10.72
CA THR A 42 19.28 -27.24 10.31
C THR A 42 20.10 -27.72 11.50
N ILE A 43 20.07 -27.00 12.64
CA ILE A 43 20.69 -27.46 13.88
C ILE A 43 20.00 -28.73 14.39
N ARG A 44 18.66 -28.77 14.40
CA ARG A 44 17.91 -29.95 14.85
C ARG A 44 18.21 -31.16 13.95
N ALA A 45 18.28 -30.98 12.64
CA ALA A 45 18.67 -32.04 11.72
C ALA A 45 20.09 -32.56 12.00
N THR A 46 21.02 -31.66 12.30
CA THR A 46 22.41 -32.02 12.64
C THR A 46 22.50 -32.75 13.99
N ASN A 47 21.74 -32.31 14.99
CA ASN A 47 21.68 -32.96 16.30
C ASN A 47 21.03 -34.34 16.25
N ASN A 48 19.97 -34.52 15.45
CA ASN A 48 19.28 -35.80 15.28
C ASN A 48 20.19 -36.89 14.68
N LEU A 49 21.15 -36.52 13.83
CA LEU A 49 22.13 -37.46 13.31
C LEU A 49 23.15 -37.90 14.37
N GLY A 50 23.37 -37.08 15.40
CA GLY A 50 24.23 -37.41 16.54
C GLY A 50 25.71 -37.20 16.27
N ARG A 51 26.41 -36.64 17.27
CA ARG A 51 27.85 -36.36 17.22
C ARG A 51 28.70 -37.63 17.16
N THR A 52 28.21 -38.72 17.75
CA THR A 52 28.87 -40.04 17.76
C THR A 52 28.90 -40.69 16.38
N LEU A 53 27.82 -40.56 15.61
CA LEU A 53 27.70 -41.09 14.25
C LEU A 53 28.47 -40.27 13.21
N LEU A 54 28.44 -38.93 13.34
CA LEU A 54 29.08 -38.03 12.39
C LEU A 54 30.60 -37.87 12.60
N GLY A 55 31.08 -38.07 13.83
CA GLY A 55 32.42 -37.65 14.23
C GLY A 55 32.51 -36.14 14.47
N GLN A 56 33.49 -35.72 15.28
CA GLN A 56 33.58 -34.32 15.75
C GLN A 56 33.81 -33.31 14.62
N ALA A 57 34.67 -33.62 13.64
CA ALA A 57 34.98 -32.73 12.53
C ALA A 57 33.74 -32.46 11.67
N ARG A 58 33.05 -33.52 11.23
CA ARG A 58 31.86 -33.41 10.37
C ARG A 58 30.67 -32.81 11.10
N TYR A 59 30.53 -33.05 12.41
CA TYR A 59 29.52 -32.38 13.22
C TYR A 59 29.77 -30.86 13.28
N ALA A 60 31.03 -30.43 13.50
CA ALA A 60 31.40 -29.02 13.54
C ALA A 60 31.18 -28.33 12.19
N GLU A 61 31.52 -29.00 11.08
CA GLU A 61 31.27 -28.51 9.72
C GLU A 61 29.78 -28.29 9.47
N ARG A 62 28.92 -29.26 9.79
CA ARG A 62 27.46 -29.12 9.62
C ARG A 62 26.82 -28.06 10.52
N MET A 63 27.38 -27.85 11.71
CA MET A 63 27.00 -26.72 12.56
C MET A 63 27.38 -25.40 11.90
N MET A 64 28.58 -25.30 11.34
CA MET A 64 29.01 -24.13 10.58
C MET A 64 28.10 -23.86 9.38
N ASP A 65 27.78 -24.88 8.59
CA ASP A 65 26.85 -24.79 7.47
C ASP A 65 25.48 -24.25 7.92
N SER A 66 24.99 -24.70 9.07
CA SER A 66 23.73 -24.21 9.64
C SER A 66 23.75 -22.71 9.90
N TYR A 67 24.85 -22.18 10.44
CA TYR A 67 25.01 -20.73 10.64
C TYR A 67 25.15 -19.99 9.30
N GLN A 68 25.89 -20.54 8.35
CA GLN A 68 26.06 -19.94 7.02
C GLN A 68 24.72 -19.87 6.26
N TYR A 69 23.94 -20.95 6.25
CA TYR A 69 22.62 -20.97 5.60
C TYR A 69 21.66 -19.97 6.23
N ALA A 70 21.65 -19.86 7.56
CA ALA A 70 20.84 -18.86 8.26
C ALA A 70 21.29 -17.43 7.90
N ALA A 71 22.59 -17.16 7.85
CA ALA A 71 23.14 -15.85 7.49
C ALA A 71 22.80 -15.46 6.04
N VAL A 72 22.94 -16.39 5.10
CA VAL A 72 22.57 -16.17 3.68
C VAL A 72 21.07 -15.92 3.55
N THR A 73 20.25 -16.70 4.26
CA THR A 73 18.79 -16.52 4.26
C THR A 73 18.42 -15.14 4.84
N PHE A 74 19.08 -14.70 5.91
CA PHE A 74 18.87 -13.36 6.46
C PHE A 74 19.24 -12.26 5.47
N ALA A 75 20.38 -12.38 4.80
CA ALA A 75 20.79 -11.43 3.76
C ALA A 75 19.78 -11.36 2.61
N LEU A 76 19.26 -12.50 2.14
CA LEU A 76 18.23 -12.56 1.10
C LEU A 76 16.91 -11.96 1.57
N CYS A 77 16.48 -12.24 2.81
CA CYS A 77 15.30 -11.63 3.41
C CYS A 77 15.44 -10.10 3.45
N LEU A 78 16.56 -9.57 3.91
CA LEU A 78 16.81 -8.12 3.93
C LEU A 78 16.78 -7.51 2.53
N LEU A 79 17.43 -8.16 1.55
CA LEU A 79 17.48 -7.70 0.17
C LEU A 79 16.09 -7.55 -0.45
N ILE A 80 15.16 -8.44 -0.09
CA ILE A 80 13.77 -8.36 -0.54
C ILE A 80 12.99 -7.31 0.28
N MET A 81 13.14 -7.32 1.60
CA MET A 81 12.30 -6.55 2.53
C MET A 81 12.61 -5.05 2.58
N ILE A 82 13.88 -4.66 2.42
CA ILE A 82 14.30 -3.25 2.43
C ILE A 82 13.59 -2.45 1.32
N PRO A 83 13.56 -2.90 0.05
CA PRO A 83 12.78 -2.25 -1.00
C PRO A 83 11.31 -2.03 -0.63
N PHE A 84 10.63 -3.03 -0.06
CA PHE A 84 9.23 -2.87 0.37
C PHE A 84 9.06 -1.79 1.44
N ALA A 85 9.96 -1.75 2.43
CA ALA A 85 9.96 -0.72 3.46
C ALA A 85 10.17 0.68 2.85
N LEU A 86 11.10 0.82 1.91
CA LEU A 86 11.37 2.09 1.21
C LEU A 86 10.16 2.56 0.39
N VAL A 87 9.51 1.65 -0.34
CA VAL A 87 8.28 1.94 -1.10
C VAL A 87 7.18 2.43 -0.17
N LEU A 88 6.94 1.76 0.95
CA LEU A 88 5.95 2.17 1.94
C LEU A 88 6.25 3.57 2.52
N LEU A 89 7.51 3.81 2.89
CA LEU A 89 7.94 5.12 3.39
C LEU A 89 7.72 6.22 2.36
N HIS A 90 8.07 5.96 1.10
CA HIS A 90 7.87 6.88 -0.01
C HIS A 90 6.40 7.18 -0.29
N PHE A 91 5.56 6.15 -0.24
CA PHE A 91 4.12 6.28 -0.39
C PHE A 91 3.53 7.19 0.69
N CYS A 92 3.82 6.94 1.97
CA CYS A 92 3.35 7.79 3.07
C CYS A 92 3.86 9.23 2.99
N LYS A 93 5.12 9.44 2.56
CA LYS A 93 5.70 10.79 2.40
C LYS A 93 4.95 11.64 1.38
N ARG A 94 4.31 11.04 0.38
CA ARG A 94 3.49 11.76 -0.61
C ARG A 94 2.04 11.94 -0.17
N TYR A 95 1.54 10.98 0.60
CA TYR A 95 0.15 10.97 1.07
C TYR A 95 -0.11 12.05 2.13
N ILE A 96 0.77 12.17 3.13
CA ILE A 96 0.60 13.06 4.28
C ILE A 96 0.52 14.55 3.88
N PRO A 97 1.37 15.08 2.98
CA PRO A 97 1.27 16.48 2.55
C PRO A 97 -0.09 16.82 1.95
N VAL A 98 -0.66 15.93 1.12
CA VAL A 98 -1.97 16.15 0.49
C VAL A 98 -3.08 16.25 1.54
N ILE A 99 -3.07 15.39 2.57
CA ILE A 99 -4.06 15.47 3.66
C ILE A 99 -3.96 16.79 4.42
N ARG A 100 -2.73 17.24 4.70
CA ARG A 100 -2.51 18.46 5.48
C ARG A 100 -3.07 19.70 4.79
N THR A 101 -3.08 19.72 3.46
CA THR A 101 -3.58 20.85 2.67
C THR A 101 -5.09 20.83 2.43
N LEU A 102 -5.82 19.77 2.83
CA LEU A 102 -7.26 19.69 2.62
C LEU A 102 -8.01 20.78 3.41
N ASN A 103 -9.07 21.31 2.80
CA ASN A 103 -10.05 22.14 3.50
C ASN A 103 -11.04 21.26 4.31
N ASP A 104 -11.94 21.88 5.07
CA ASP A 104 -12.92 21.20 5.91
C ASP A 104 -13.81 20.22 5.12
N ALA A 105 -14.36 20.68 4.00
CA ALA A 105 -15.29 19.89 3.20
C ALA A 105 -14.62 18.66 2.59
N ASP A 106 -13.39 18.82 2.10
CA ASP A 106 -12.59 17.74 1.52
C ASP A 106 -12.09 16.77 2.59
N MET A 107 -11.78 17.26 3.80
CA MET A 107 -11.39 16.41 4.93
C MET A 107 -12.57 15.58 5.46
N GLU A 108 -13.76 16.19 5.57
CA GLU A 108 -14.98 15.47 5.97
C GLU A 108 -15.36 14.41 4.94
N ALA A 109 -15.30 14.77 3.67
CA ALA A 109 -15.45 13.85 2.55
C ALA A 109 -14.51 12.64 2.63
N LEU A 110 -13.22 12.90 2.90
CA LEU A 110 -12.22 11.86 3.06
C LEU A 110 -12.51 10.96 4.26
N HIS A 111 -12.99 11.53 5.36
CA HIS A 111 -13.38 10.76 6.55
C HIS A 111 -14.57 9.84 6.25
N ILE A 112 -15.61 10.34 5.59
CA ILE A 112 -16.78 9.54 5.18
C ILE A 112 -16.35 8.41 4.24
N GLN A 113 -15.53 8.74 3.24
CA GLN A 113 -14.98 7.74 2.32
C GLN A 113 -14.20 6.66 3.09
N ASN A 114 -13.36 7.06 4.04
CA ASN A 114 -12.55 6.16 4.85
C ASN A 114 -13.41 5.20 5.69
N GLU A 115 -14.51 5.68 6.27
CA GLU A 115 -15.39 4.83 7.08
C GLU A 115 -16.12 3.76 6.28
N GLN A 116 -16.42 4.05 5.01
CA GLN A 116 -17.11 3.13 4.10
C GLN A 116 -16.15 2.24 3.28
N THR A 117 -14.85 2.47 3.43
CA THR A 117 -13.79 1.73 2.77
C THR A 117 -13.49 0.42 3.51
N PHE A 118 -13.08 -0.62 2.77
CA PHE A 118 -12.71 -1.91 3.36
C PHE A 118 -11.54 -1.77 4.34
N ILE A 119 -11.50 -2.62 5.38
CA ILE A 119 -10.55 -2.51 6.51
C ILE A 119 -9.08 -2.38 6.06
N PHE A 120 -8.70 -3.12 5.02
CA PHE A 120 -7.35 -3.11 4.45
C PHE A 120 -6.97 -1.81 3.73
N ASN A 121 -7.96 -1.07 3.22
CA ASN A 121 -7.77 0.19 2.50
C ASN A 121 -8.01 1.43 3.39
N LYS A 122 -8.48 1.24 4.63
CA LYS A 122 -8.64 2.34 5.58
C LYS A 122 -7.34 3.13 5.73
N TYR A 123 -7.47 4.44 5.71
CA TYR A 123 -6.47 5.50 5.81
C TYR A 123 -5.49 5.58 4.64
N LEU A 124 -5.68 4.77 3.59
CA LEU A 124 -4.88 4.79 2.36
C LEU A 124 -5.77 4.70 1.11
N PRO A 125 -6.82 5.55 0.95
CA PRO A 125 -7.63 5.51 -0.27
C PRO A 125 -6.81 5.78 -1.53
N THR A 126 -7.27 5.20 -2.64
CA THR A 126 -6.58 5.31 -3.94
C THR A 126 -6.64 6.70 -4.56
N TYR A 127 -7.55 7.53 -4.10
CA TYR A 127 -7.70 8.90 -4.54
C TYR A 127 -8.13 9.81 -3.39
N ILE A 128 -7.79 11.08 -3.50
CA ILE A 128 -8.25 12.17 -2.63
C ILE A 128 -8.72 13.33 -3.51
N PHE A 129 -9.89 13.89 -3.19
CA PHE A 129 -10.35 15.16 -3.74
C PHE A 129 -9.76 16.32 -2.94
N HIS A 130 -9.28 17.34 -3.64
CA HIS A 130 -8.74 18.56 -3.05
C HIS A 130 -9.18 19.75 -3.92
N GLY A 131 -10.23 20.45 -3.49
CA GLY A 131 -10.91 21.48 -4.27
C GLY A 131 -11.37 20.95 -5.63
N ASP A 132 -10.87 21.53 -6.70
CA ASP A 132 -11.17 21.15 -8.10
C ASP A 132 -10.13 20.21 -8.70
N THR A 133 -9.32 19.58 -7.86
CA THR A 133 -8.33 18.57 -8.26
C THR A 133 -8.64 17.24 -7.62
N VAL A 134 -8.39 16.15 -8.36
CA VAL A 134 -8.38 14.80 -7.82
C VAL A 134 -6.95 14.26 -7.91
N THR A 135 -6.42 13.78 -6.79
CA THR A 135 -5.09 13.18 -6.72
C THR A 135 -5.24 11.68 -6.57
N PHE A 136 -4.74 10.93 -7.56
CA PHE A 136 -4.66 9.48 -7.54
C PHE A 136 -3.30 9.01 -7.06
N PHE A 137 -3.30 8.09 -6.10
CA PHE A 137 -2.09 7.53 -5.53
C PHE A 137 -1.79 6.17 -6.17
N LYS A 138 -0.63 6.07 -6.81
CA LYS A 138 -0.03 4.82 -7.26
C LYS A 138 1.11 4.44 -6.31
N LEU A 139 1.52 3.17 -6.35
CA LEU A 139 2.59 2.65 -5.48
C LEU A 139 3.85 3.53 -5.49
N LEU A 140 4.25 4.02 -6.67
CA LEU A 140 5.48 4.79 -6.88
C LEU A 140 5.27 6.21 -7.44
N SER A 141 4.02 6.67 -7.59
CA SER A 141 3.71 8.01 -8.13
C SER A 141 2.38 8.52 -7.59
N ALA A 142 2.19 9.84 -7.60
CA ALA A 142 0.89 10.45 -7.42
C ALA A 142 0.57 11.25 -8.69
N LEU A 143 -0.68 11.20 -9.12
CA LEU A 143 -1.15 11.92 -10.30
C LEU A 143 -2.31 12.81 -9.89
N SER A 144 -2.07 14.12 -9.88
CA SER A 144 -3.10 15.12 -9.65
C SER A 144 -3.65 15.61 -10.99
N ILE A 145 -4.97 15.51 -11.16
CA ILE A 145 -5.66 15.93 -12.37
C ILE A 145 -6.70 16.99 -11.98
N PRO A 146 -6.66 18.19 -12.56
CA PRO A 146 -7.76 19.14 -12.44
C PRO A 146 -9.03 18.55 -13.07
N ILE A 147 -10.15 18.60 -12.36
CA ILE A 147 -11.39 17.91 -12.74
C ILE A 147 -11.96 18.47 -14.05
N HIS A 148 -11.77 19.77 -14.32
CA HIS A 148 -12.17 20.40 -15.58
C HIS A 148 -11.41 19.85 -16.81
N ASN A 149 -10.23 19.27 -16.60
CA ASN A 149 -9.44 18.65 -17.68
C ASN A 149 -9.85 17.20 -17.96
N ILE A 150 -10.68 16.59 -17.11
CA ILE A 150 -11.20 15.24 -17.32
C ILE A 150 -12.34 15.31 -18.33
N LYS A 151 -12.27 14.50 -19.38
CA LYS A 151 -13.29 14.41 -20.44
C LYS A 151 -14.01 13.08 -20.42
N THR A 152 -13.27 12.00 -20.19
CA THR A 152 -13.84 10.65 -20.19
C THR A 152 -13.36 9.88 -18.98
N VAL A 153 -14.26 9.07 -18.42
CA VAL A 153 -13.90 8.04 -17.44
C VAL A 153 -14.52 6.73 -17.90
N LYS A 154 -13.68 5.76 -18.20
CA LYS A 154 -14.10 4.44 -18.69
C LYS A 154 -13.68 3.37 -17.71
N ARG A 155 -14.59 2.48 -17.34
CA ARG A 155 -14.22 1.24 -16.65
C ARG A 155 -13.58 0.29 -17.66
N ILE A 156 -12.40 -0.23 -17.33
CA ILE A 156 -11.78 -1.30 -18.10
C ILE A 156 -12.26 -2.62 -17.49
N SER A 157 -13.01 -3.42 -18.24
CA SER A 157 -13.45 -4.75 -17.81
C SER A 157 -12.23 -5.58 -17.41
N SER A 158 -12.32 -6.25 -16.27
CA SER A 158 -11.17 -6.90 -15.66
C SER A 158 -10.70 -8.08 -16.51
N ILE A 159 -9.39 -8.15 -16.74
CA ILE A 159 -8.73 -9.44 -16.88
C ILE A 159 -8.96 -10.14 -15.53
N SER A 160 -9.56 -11.34 -15.56
CA SER A 160 -10.07 -12.07 -14.40
C SER A 160 -9.16 -12.02 -13.17
N ARG A 161 -9.74 -11.81 -11.97
CA ARG A 161 -9.14 -11.92 -10.62
C ARG A 161 -8.28 -10.76 -10.07
N SER A 162 -8.34 -9.55 -10.62
CA SER A 162 -7.65 -8.39 -10.01
C SER A 162 -8.40 -7.89 -8.75
N PRO A 163 -7.73 -7.70 -7.59
CA PRO A 163 -8.30 -7.04 -6.42
C PRO A 163 -8.37 -5.52 -6.65
N GLY A 164 -9.32 -5.07 -7.47
CA GLY A 164 -9.54 -3.65 -7.76
C GLY A 164 -10.17 -3.41 -9.12
N GLN A 165 -10.75 -2.22 -9.28
CA GLN A 165 -11.36 -1.79 -10.53
C GLN A 165 -10.39 -0.93 -11.33
N HIS A 166 -10.17 -1.32 -12.58
CA HIS A 166 -9.33 -0.56 -13.50
C HIS A 166 -10.17 0.51 -14.18
N ILE A 167 -9.71 1.75 -14.11
CA ILE A 167 -10.33 2.88 -14.80
C ILE A 167 -9.34 3.50 -15.77
N ARG A 168 -9.84 3.99 -16.89
CA ARG A 168 -9.11 4.87 -17.79
C ARG A 168 -9.72 6.26 -17.70
N ILE A 169 -8.91 7.24 -17.34
CA ILE A 169 -9.28 8.65 -17.35
C ILE A 169 -8.66 9.29 -18.59
N GLY A 170 -9.50 9.78 -19.49
CA GLY A 170 -9.08 10.61 -20.61
C GLY A 170 -9.10 12.08 -20.22
N THR A 171 -7.94 12.74 -20.35
CA THR A 171 -7.81 14.19 -20.24
C THR A 171 -7.67 14.83 -21.62
N LEU A 172 -7.69 16.17 -21.68
CA LEU A 172 -7.44 16.92 -22.91
C LEU A 172 -6.11 16.56 -23.61
N SER A 173 -5.10 16.17 -22.84
CA SER A 173 -3.74 15.94 -23.35
C SER A 173 -3.30 14.48 -23.37
N SER A 174 -3.93 13.60 -22.57
CA SER A 174 -3.47 12.22 -22.45
C SER A 174 -4.52 11.27 -21.86
N ASN A 175 -4.33 9.98 -22.07
CA ASN A 175 -5.09 8.94 -21.39
C ASN A 175 -4.28 8.35 -20.24
N HIS A 176 -4.88 8.24 -19.06
CA HIS A 176 -4.27 7.67 -17.86
C HIS A 176 -5.01 6.42 -17.43
N THR A 177 -4.31 5.29 -17.34
CA THR A 177 -4.84 4.09 -16.68
C THR A 177 -4.51 4.15 -15.19
N LEU A 178 -5.54 3.94 -14.37
CA LEU A 178 -5.52 4.02 -12.91
C LEU A 178 -6.23 2.80 -12.34
N VAL A 179 -5.83 2.38 -11.14
CA VAL A 179 -6.45 1.28 -10.41
C VAL A 179 -7.07 1.86 -9.16
N ILE A 180 -8.39 1.68 -9.01
CA ILE A 180 -9.08 1.92 -7.75
C ILE A 180 -9.06 0.60 -6.98
N THR A 181 -8.15 0.48 -6.03
CA THR A 181 -8.11 -0.65 -5.09
C THR A 181 -9.14 -0.38 -4.02
N GLY A 182 -10.27 -1.08 -4.05
CA GLY A 182 -11.44 -0.73 -3.26
C GLY A 182 -12.63 -1.64 -3.48
N ASN A 183 -13.68 -1.44 -2.69
CA ASN A 183 -15.00 -2.01 -2.93
C ASN A 183 -15.73 -1.22 -4.03
N ASN A 184 -16.92 -1.69 -4.43
CA ASN A 184 -17.75 -0.97 -5.39
C ASN A 184 -18.09 0.46 -4.93
N TYR A 185 -18.10 0.71 -3.62
CA TYR A 185 -18.37 2.04 -3.08
C TYR A 185 -17.29 3.06 -3.47
N GLU A 186 -16.00 2.74 -3.36
CA GLU A 186 -14.92 3.67 -3.75
C GLU A 186 -15.05 4.11 -5.22
N TYR A 187 -15.38 3.17 -6.12
CA TYR A 187 -15.61 3.50 -7.52
C TYR A 187 -16.84 4.40 -7.69
N SER A 188 -17.98 4.03 -7.10
CA SER A 188 -19.22 4.79 -7.22
C SER A 188 -19.09 6.20 -6.64
N ASN A 189 -18.41 6.35 -5.50
CA ASN A 189 -18.14 7.64 -4.86
C ASN A 189 -17.22 8.51 -5.73
N LEU A 190 -16.20 7.93 -6.38
CA LEU A 190 -15.38 8.65 -7.34
C LEU A 190 -16.22 9.17 -8.52
N MET A 191 -17.02 8.29 -9.14
CA MET A 191 -17.84 8.66 -10.29
C MET A 191 -18.83 9.76 -9.94
N LEU A 192 -19.54 9.61 -8.81
CA LEU A 192 -20.52 10.59 -8.34
C LEU A 192 -19.89 11.97 -8.14
N ARG A 193 -18.77 12.04 -7.41
CA ARG A 193 -18.08 13.31 -7.14
C ARG A 193 -17.49 13.96 -8.38
N LEU A 194 -17.00 13.15 -9.32
CA LEU A 194 -16.53 13.68 -10.60
C LEU A 194 -17.69 14.28 -11.40
N TYR A 195 -18.84 13.61 -11.43
CA TYR A 195 -20.04 14.11 -12.10
C TYR A 195 -20.58 15.40 -11.43
N GLU A 196 -20.66 15.44 -10.10
CA GLU A 196 -21.10 16.62 -9.35
C GLU A 196 -20.22 17.85 -9.62
N LYS A 197 -18.89 17.65 -9.71
CA LYS A 197 -17.93 18.74 -9.95
C LYS A 197 -17.78 19.10 -11.44
N ASN A 198 -18.04 18.17 -12.34
CA ASN A 198 -18.00 18.40 -13.78
C ASN A 198 -19.00 17.48 -14.51
N PRO A 199 -20.25 17.93 -14.70
CA PRO A 199 -21.30 17.15 -15.36
C PRO A 199 -21.02 16.84 -16.84
N GLN A 200 -20.04 17.50 -17.45
CA GLN A 200 -19.67 17.28 -18.86
C GLN A 200 -18.77 16.06 -19.07
N ILE A 201 -18.34 15.39 -17.98
CA ILE A 201 -17.54 14.16 -18.08
C ILE A 201 -18.41 13.05 -18.67
N ILE A 202 -17.89 12.40 -19.70
CA ILE A 202 -18.53 11.24 -20.32
C ILE A 202 -18.10 9.98 -19.55
N PHE A 203 -19.07 9.32 -18.92
CA PHE A 203 -18.87 8.06 -18.20
C PHE A 203 -19.22 6.89 -19.12
N ASP A 204 -18.21 6.14 -19.54
CA ASP A 204 -18.39 4.94 -20.37
C ASP A 204 -18.37 3.69 -19.48
N ASN A 205 -19.56 3.15 -19.24
CA ASN A 205 -19.79 1.91 -18.50
C ASN A 205 -20.02 0.71 -19.44
N SER A 206 -19.45 0.71 -20.65
CA SER A 206 -19.53 -0.45 -21.54
C SER A 206 -18.98 -1.71 -20.85
N PHE A 207 -19.87 -2.67 -20.63
CA PHE A 207 -19.60 -4.00 -20.09
C PHE A 207 -19.02 -4.92 -21.16
#